data_AF-A0A7C3QXC9-F1
#
_entry.id   AF-A0A7C3QXC9-F1
#
_cell.length_a   1.000
_cell.length_b   1.000
_cell.length_c   1.000
_cell.angle_alpha   90.00
_cell.angle_beta   90.00
_cell.angle_gamma   90.00
#
_symmetry.space_group_name_H-M   'P 1'
#
loop_
_entity.id
_entity.type
_entity.pdbx_description
1 polymer ?
#
loop_
_entity_poly.entity_id
_entity_poly.type
_entity_poly.pdbx_seq_one_letter_code
_entity_poly.pdbx_strand_id
1 'polypeptide(L)'
;MDHQAQGVMIGTFMTDDSSKAVITRELQGSMDAFAERFGKTPIAFIWPGGGFGQRPVQAARQLGYQLGFTSNSRGPVMYNWVPLASEADPKRPSYIPEKQIGDPLMTLPRYWPYQVVGAIDQVRIMGNEAAAYARANRDIEFQYYNIVCAQTHGPLPSP
;
A
#
# COMPACT_ATOMS: atom_id res chain seq x y z
N MET A 1 17.91 12.26 7.82
CA MET A 1 16.97 11.93 6.73
C MET A 1 17.17 10.48 6.36
N ASP A 2 16.10 9.72 6.14
CA ASP A 2 16.17 8.32 5.72
C ASP A 2 15.86 8.22 4.23
N HIS A 3 16.76 7.63 3.45
CA HIS A 3 16.69 7.55 2.00
C HIS A 3 16.43 6.11 1.59
N GLN A 4 15.61 5.91 0.55
CA GLN A 4 15.19 4.59 0.08
C GLN A 4 15.37 4.48 -1.44
N ALA A 5 15.43 3.25 -1.97
CA ALA A 5 15.78 2.98 -3.36
C ALA A 5 14.63 3.25 -4.33
N GLN A 6 14.91 3.82 -5.51
CA GLN A 6 13.94 4.04 -6.59
C GLN A 6 14.50 3.63 -7.96
N GLY A 7 15.22 2.51 -7.99
CA GLY A 7 15.90 2.06 -9.21
C GLY A 7 17.13 2.89 -9.56
N VAL A 8 17.78 2.51 -10.65
CA VAL A 8 18.98 3.12 -11.20
C VAL A 8 18.65 3.99 -12.40
N MET A 9 17.74 3.53 -13.27
CA MET A 9 17.34 4.28 -14.47
C MET A 9 15.94 4.87 -14.30
N ILE A 10 15.88 6.20 -14.42
CA ILE A 10 14.61 6.96 -14.43
C ILE A 10 13.71 6.41 -15.54
N GLY A 11 12.45 6.14 -15.19
CA GLY A 11 11.43 5.72 -16.16
C GLY A 11 11.41 4.22 -16.48
N THR A 12 12.31 3.41 -15.91
CA THR A 12 12.19 1.95 -16.03
C THR A 12 10.87 1.49 -15.45
N PHE A 13 10.07 0.77 -16.24
CA PHE A 13 8.82 0.18 -15.78
C PHE A 13 8.99 -1.33 -15.68
N MET A 14 9.05 -1.87 -14.46
CA MET A 14 9.29 -3.29 -14.25
C MET A 14 8.01 -4.11 -14.33
N THR A 15 8.07 -5.23 -15.03
CA THR A 15 6.97 -6.18 -15.23
C THR A 15 7.52 -7.61 -15.26
N ASP A 16 6.65 -8.61 -15.35
CA ASP A 16 7.08 -10.00 -15.51
C ASP A 16 7.78 -10.29 -16.84
N ASP A 17 7.62 -9.41 -17.84
CA ASP A 17 8.33 -9.48 -19.12
C ASP A 17 9.72 -8.84 -19.08
N SER A 18 10.04 -8.13 -18.00
CA SER A 18 11.37 -7.52 -17.83
C SER A 18 12.47 -8.59 -17.84
N SER A 19 13.54 -8.32 -18.58
CA SER A 19 14.69 -9.22 -18.61
C SER A 19 15.35 -9.32 -17.22
N LYS A 20 16.01 -10.45 -16.95
CA LYS A 20 16.77 -10.63 -15.71
C LYS A 20 17.80 -9.50 -15.52
N ALA A 21 18.46 -9.08 -16.60
CA ALA A 21 19.44 -8.00 -16.57
C ALA A 21 18.82 -6.66 -16.12
N VAL A 22 17.61 -6.34 -16.60
CA VAL A 22 16.89 -5.12 -16.17
C VAL A 22 16.52 -5.22 -14.69
N ILE A 23 15.93 -6.34 -14.25
CA ILE A 23 15.53 -6.54 -12.85
C ILE A 23 16.75 -6.45 -11.91
N THR A 24 17.85 -7.13 -12.25
CA THR A 24 19.08 -7.10 -11.46
C THR A 24 19.69 -5.69 -11.44
N ARG A 25 19.76 -5.00 -12.58
CA ARG A 25 20.27 -3.63 -12.65
C ARG A 25 19.49 -2.69 -11.73
N GLU A 26 18.16 -2.70 -11.81
CA GLU A 26 17.34 -1.79 -11.01
C GLU A 26 17.42 -2.11 -9.51
N LEU A 27 17.36 -3.38 -9.13
CA LEU A 27 17.30 -3.78 -7.72
C LEU A 27 18.69 -3.84 -7.07
N GLN A 28 19.60 -4.69 -7.57
CA GLN A 28 20.94 -4.82 -7.01
C GLN A 28 21.74 -3.53 -7.19
N GLY A 29 21.64 -2.89 -8.36
CA GLY A 29 22.33 -1.63 -8.60
C GLY A 29 21.88 -0.52 -7.64
N SER A 30 20.61 -0.52 -7.20
CA SER A 30 20.18 0.39 -6.15
C SER A 30 20.80 0.04 -4.79
N MET A 31 20.85 -1.24 -4.42
CA MET A 31 21.51 -1.68 -3.18
C MET A 31 22.98 -1.25 -3.15
N ASP A 32 23.71 -1.50 -4.24
CA ASP A 32 25.14 -1.20 -4.35
C ASP A 32 25.40 0.31 -4.26
N ALA A 33 24.62 1.11 -5.01
CA ALA A 33 24.74 2.57 -4.98
C ALA A 33 24.44 3.15 -3.59
N PHE A 34 23.48 2.56 -2.86
CA PHE A 34 23.17 2.97 -1.50
C PHE A 34 24.26 2.59 -0.49
N ALA A 35 24.82 1.39 -0.61
CA ALA A 35 25.94 0.96 0.21
C ALA A 35 27.16 1.85 -0.01
N GLU A 36 27.49 2.17 -1.26
CA GLU A 36 28.63 3.02 -1.64
C GLU A 36 28.47 4.47 -1.16
N ARG A 37 27.30 5.08 -1.40
CA ARG A 37 27.13 6.54 -1.22
C ARG A 37 26.60 6.93 0.15
N PHE A 38 25.81 6.07 0.77
CA PHE A 38 25.15 6.35 2.05
C PHE A 38 25.64 5.44 3.18
N GLY A 39 26.40 4.37 2.89
CA GLY A 39 26.83 3.40 3.90
C GLY A 39 25.65 2.67 4.54
N LYS A 40 24.56 2.46 3.78
CA LYS A 40 23.29 1.91 4.27
C LYS A 40 22.68 0.93 3.28
N THR A 41 21.89 0.00 3.80
CA THR A 41 21.05 -0.90 2.99
C THR A 41 19.62 -0.37 2.99
N PRO A 42 19.04 -0.01 1.84
CA PRO A 42 17.65 0.41 1.77
C PRO A 42 16.74 -0.78 2.06
N ILE A 43 15.69 -0.55 2.86
CA ILE A 43 14.69 -1.58 3.19
C ILE A 43 13.45 -1.45 2.31
N ALA A 44 13.25 -0.30 1.68
CA ALA A 44 12.13 -0.03 0.80
C ALA A 44 12.60 0.19 -0.64
N PHE A 45 11.78 -0.28 -1.57
CA PHE A 45 11.95 -0.06 -2.99
C PHE A 45 10.72 0.66 -3.56
N ILE A 46 10.91 1.88 -4.05
CA ILE A 46 9.88 2.63 -4.75
C ILE A 46 9.92 2.18 -6.21
N TRP A 47 8.91 1.43 -6.65
CA TRP A 47 8.83 0.89 -7.99
C TRP A 47 8.97 2.01 -9.03
N PRO A 48 10.04 2.03 -9.85
CA PRO A 48 10.23 3.09 -10.83
C PRO A 48 9.11 3.02 -11.87
N GLY A 49 8.58 4.19 -12.24
CA GLY A 49 7.37 4.29 -13.06
C GLY A 49 6.10 3.69 -12.44
N GLY A 50 6.18 3.07 -11.25
CA GLY A 50 5.08 2.37 -10.60
C GLY A 50 4.87 0.92 -11.04
N GLY A 51 5.68 0.41 -11.97
CA GLY A 51 5.56 -0.93 -12.49
C GLY A 51 6.09 -1.99 -11.54
N PHE A 52 5.33 -3.06 -11.36
CA PHE A 52 5.70 -4.25 -10.60
C PHE A 52 5.17 -5.52 -11.28
N GLY A 53 5.71 -6.67 -10.87
CA GLY A 53 5.31 -8.00 -11.33
C GLY A 53 5.77 -9.08 -10.35
N GLN A 54 5.32 -10.32 -10.54
CA GLN A 54 5.69 -11.44 -9.67
C GLN A 54 7.21 -11.64 -9.59
N ARG A 55 7.89 -11.67 -10.74
CA ARG A 55 9.33 -11.91 -10.87
C ARG A 55 10.16 -10.76 -10.28
N PRO A 56 9.90 -9.46 -10.60
CA PRO A 56 10.55 -8.36 -9.91
C PRO A 56 10.36 -8.38 -8.39
N VAL A 57 9.15 -8.68 -7.91
CA VAL A 57 8.85 -8.72 -6.45
C VAL A 57 9.63 -9.84 -5.76
N GLN A 58 9.64 -11.04 -6.35
CA GLN A 58 10.42 -12.16 -5.83
C GLN A 58 11.92 -11.85 -5.79
N ALA A 59 12.46 -11.23 -6.83
CA ALA A 59 13.85 -10.80 -6.86
C ALA A 59 14.15 -9.75 -5.78
N ALA A 60 13.25 -8.78 -5.59
CA ALA A 60 13.41 -7.76 -4.56
C ALA A 60 13.43 -8.39 -3.15
N ARG A 61 12.57 -9.37 -2.89
CA ARG A 61 12.57 -10.15 -1.64
C ARG A 61 13.87 -10.91 -1.41
N GLN A 62 14.38 -11.57 -2.45
CA GLN A 62 15.67 -12.29 -2.37
C GLN A 62 16.84 -11.36 -2.03
N LEU A 63 16.77 -10.10 -2.45
CA LEU A 63 17.77 -9.07 -2.15
C LEU A 63 17.59 -8.42 -0.77
N GLY A 64 16.54 -8.76 -0.03
CA GLY A 64 16.29 -8.26 1.33
C GLY A 64 15.43 -6.99 1.41
N TYR A 65 14.82 -6.55 0.30
CA TYR A 65 13.81 -5.50 0.39
C TYR A 65 12.60 -5.97 1.20
N GLN A 66 12.15 -5.11 2.11
CA GLN A 66 11.06 -5.38 3.04
C GLN A 66 9.75 -4.75 2.58
N LEU A 67 9.84 -3.56 1.97
CA LEU A 67 8.70 -2.75 1.56
C LEU A 67 8.81 -2.36 0.08
N GLY A 68 7.67 -2.26 -0.60
CA GLY A 68 7.57 -1.84 -1.99
C GLY A 68 6.43 -0.83 -2.17
N PHE A 69 6.71 0.33 -2.77
CA PHE A 69 5.71 1.37 -3.01
C PHE A 69 5.42 1.54 -4.49
N THR A 70 4.16 1.36 -4.88
CA THR A 70 3.71 1.35 -6.28
C THR A 70 3.23 2.74 -6.75
N SER A 71 2.73 2.86 -7.97
CA SER A 71 1.96 4.02 -8.42
C SER A 71 0.46 3.93 -8.13
N ASN A 72 -0.02 2.80 -7.61
CA ASN A 72 -1.44 2.63 -7.34
C ASN A 72 -1.80 3.50 -6.13
N SER A 73 -2.52 4.60 -6.36
CA SER A 73 -2.99 5.48 -5.29
C SER A 73 -4.26 4.92 -4.66
N ARG A 74 -4.14 3.71 -4.08
CA ARG A 74 -5.21 3.18 -3.23
C ARG A 74 -5.34 4.03 -1.98
N GLY A 75 -6.52 3.93 -1.35
CA GLY A 75 -6.86 4.63 -0.11
C GLY A 75 -5.90 4.31 1.04
N PRO A 76 -6.21 4.82 2.25
CA PRO A 76 -5.35 4.64 3.41
C PRO A 76 -5.06 3.16 3.70
N VAL A 77 -3.82 2.89 4.11
CA VAL A 77 -3.40 1.58 4.61
C VAL A 77 -3.87 1.45 6.06
N MET A 78 -4.53 0.34 6.38
CA MET A 78 -4.89 0.01 7.76
C MET A 78 -3.70 -0.71 8.42
N TYR A 79 -3.48 -0.45 9.72
CA TYR A 79 -2.34 -1.03 10.46
C TYR A 79 -2.25 -2.57 10.37
N ASN A 80 -3.39 -3.24 10.26
CA ASN A 80 -3.51 -4.70 10.22
C ASN A 80 -3.89 -5.28 8.85
N TRP A 81 -4.17 -4.45 7.84
CA TRP A 81 -4.65 -4.94 6.55
C TRP A 81 -4.34 -4.00 5.38
N VAL A 82 -3.71 -4.57 4.35
CA VAL A 82 -3.50 -3.92 3.05
C VAL A 82 -4.31 -4.72 2.02
N PRO A 83 -5.43 -4.16 1.51
CA PRO A 83 -6.25 -4.86 0.53
C PRO A 83 -5.56 -4.92 -0.84
N LEU A 84 -5.60 -6.09 -1.48
CA LEU A 84 -5.07 -6.33 -2.82
C LEU A 84 -6.22 -6.59 -3.79
N ALA A 85 -6.26 -5.89 -4.92
CA ALA A 85 -7.32 -6.16 -5.91
C ALA A 85 -6.96 -7.35 -6.79
N SER A 86 -7.96 -8.19 -7.05
CA SER A 86 -7.91 -9.24 -8.07
C SER A 86 -8.05 -8.72 -9.49
N GLU A 87 -8.69 -7.57 -9.66
CA GLU A 87 -9.21 -7.13 -10.94
C GLU A 87 -8.75 -5.72 -11.28
N ALA A 88 -8.68 -5.44 -12.58
CA ALA A 88 -8.44 -4.10 -13.09
C ALA A 88 -9.68 -3.23 -12.82
N ASP A 89 -9.45 -1.97 -12.47
CA ASP A 89 -10.53 -0.99 -12.29
C ASP A 89 -10.72 -0.20 -13.59
N PRO A 90 -11.87 -0.32 -14.29
CA PRO A 90 -12.11 0.43 -15.53
C PRO A 90 -12.07 1.94 -15.34
N LYS A 91 -12.33 2.45 -14.13
CA LYS A 91 -12.24 3.88 -13.80
C LYS A 91 -10.81 4.31 -13.49
N ARG A 92 -9.89 3.36 -13.27
CA ARG A 92 -8.48 3.58 -12.94
C ARG A 92 -7.60 2.61 -13.75
N PRO A 93 -7.57 2.75 -15.08
CA PRO A 93 -6.92 1.78 -15.96
C PRO A 93 -5.40 1.67 -15.76
N SER A 94 -4.77 2.66 -15.13
CA SER A 94 -3.35 2.61 -14.78
C SER A 94 -3.04 1.75 -13.54
N TYR A 95 -4.05 1.27 -12.81
CA TYR A 95 -3.82 0.50 -11.59
C TYR A 95 -3.60 -0.98 -11.94
N ILE A 96 -2.45 -1.50 -11.51
CA ILE A 96 -2.11 -2.91 -11.70
C ILE A 96 -2.76 -3.74 -10.57
N PRO A 97 -3.47 -4.84 -10.86
CA PRO A 97 -3.99 -5.74 -9.83
C PRO A 97 -2.86 -6.39 -9.01
N GLU A 98 -2.94 -6.27 -7.68
CA GLU A 98 -1.90 -6.72 -6.75
C GLU A 98 -2.12 -8.14 -6.23
N LYS A 99 -3.35 -8.69 -6.30
CA LYS A 99 -3.68 -9.97 -5.65
C LYS A 99 -2.81 -11.12 -6.17
N GLN A 100 -2.47 -11.09 -7.45
CA GLN A 100 -1.58 -12.08 -8.05
C GLN A 100 -0.18 -12.08 -7.42
N ILE A 101 0.32 -10.91 -7.01
CA ILE A 101 1.61 -10.77 -6.33
C ILE A 101 1.58 -11.47 -4.96
N GLY A 102 0.45 -11.35 -4.26
CA GLY A 102 0.22 -12.00 -2.97
C GLY A 102 1.08 -11.46 -1.83
N ASP A 103 1.78 -10.34 -2.05
CA ASP A 103 2.70 -9.73 -1.07
C ASP A 103 2.32 -8.26 -0.84
N PRO A 104 1.43 -7.98 0.13
CA PRO A 104 0.91 -6.64 0.34
C PRO A 104 1.96 -5.61 0.71
N LEU A 105 3.04 -6.02 1.37
CA LEU A 105 4.12 -5.13 1.77
C LEU A 105 4.99 -4.71 0.59
N MET A 106 4.99 -5.48 -0.51
CA MET A 106 5.68 -5.12 -1.75
C MET A 106 4.82 -4.32 -2.72
N THR A 107 3.52 -4.16 -2.43
CA THR A 107 2.57 -3.45 -3.29
C THR A 107 1.85 -2.32 -2.55
N LEU A 108 2.55 -1.64 -1.63
CA LEU A 108 1.96 -0.56 -0.85
C LEU A 108 1.54 0.59 -1.77
N PRO A 109 0.37 1.19 -1.51
CA PRO A 109 -0.12 2.30 -2.32
C PRO A 109 0.66 3.57 -2.02
N ARG A 110 0.69 4.47 -3.00
CA ARG A 110 1.33 5.78 -2.88
C ARG A 110 0.58 6.84 -3.68
N TYR A 111 0.58 8.05 -3.16
CA TYR A 111 0.11 9.24 -3.88
C TYR A 111 1.29 9.99 -4.50
N TRP A 112 1.08 10.52 -5.70
CA TRP A 112 1.99 11.51 -6.26
C TRP A 112 1.85 12.85 -5.52
N PRO A 113 2.90 13.68 -5.46
CA PRO A 113 2.86 14.95 -4.74
C PRO A 113 1.67 15.84 -5.09
N TYR A 114 1.30 15.90 -6.37
CA TYR A 114 0.17 16.71 -6.85
C TYR A 114 -1.21 16.19 -6.41
N GLN A 115 -1.30 14.94 -5.92
CA GLN A 115 -2.56 14.33 -5.45
C GLN A 115 -2.73 14.44 -3.94
N VAL A 116 -1.64 14.65 -3.19
CA VAL A 116 -1.61 14.51 -1.72
C VAL A 116 -2.64 15.41 -1.04
N VAL A 117 -2.73 16.68 -1.43
CA VAL A 117 -3.64 17.64 -0.80
C VAL A 117 -5.11 17.22 -0.99
N GLY A 118 -5.48 16.84 -2.21
CA GLY A 118 -6.84 16.39 -2.51
C GLY A 118 -7.20 15.08 -1.80
N ALA A 119 -6.26 14.13 -1.74
CA ALA A 119 -6.46 12.86 -1.05
C ALA A 119 -6.64 13.05 0.46
N ILE A 120 -5.84 13.92 1.09
CA ILE A 120 -5.97 14.24 2.52
C ILE A 120 -7.32 14.88 2.80
N ASP A 121 -7.76 15.82 1.96
CA ASP A 121 -9.06 16.47 2.16
C ASP A 121 -10.22 15.49 2.00
N GLN A 122 -10.15 14.58 1.03
CA GLN A 122 -11.14 13.53 0.87
C GLN A 122 -11.19 12.61 2.11
N VAL A 123 -10.04 12.23 2.67
CA VAL A 123 -9.98 11.44 3.92
C VAL A 123 -10.60 12.20 5.09
N ARG A 124 -10.35 13.51 5.21
CA ARG A 124 -10.97 14.37 6.23
C ARG A 124 -12.50 14.38 6.11
N ILE A 125 -13.02 14.53 4.88
CA ILE A 125 -14.47 14.51 4.60
C ILE A 125 -15.06 13.15 4.97
N MET A 126 -14.48 12.05 4.48
CA MET A 126 -14.94 10.69 4.78
C MET A 126 -14.93 10.40 6.29
N GLY A 127 -13.92 10.88 7.02
CA GLY A 127 -13.85 10.74 8.48
C GLY A 127 -14.99 11.44 9.20
N ASN A 128 -15.36 12.66 8.76
CA ASN A 128 -16.49 13.40 9.33
C ASN A 128 -17.82 12.69 9.03
N GLU A 129 -18.00 12.19 7.81
CA GLU A 129 -19.19 11.44 7.41
C GLU A 129 -19.32 10.14 8.21
N ALA A 130 -18.23 9.38 8.37
CA ALA A 130 -18.20 8.16 9.17
C ALA A 130 -18.54 8.43 10.65
N ALA A 131 -18.00 9.51 11.23
CA ALA A 131 -18.32 9.90 12.60
C ALA A 131 -19.78 10.35 12.76
N ALA A 132 -20.34 11.06 11.78
CA ALA A 132 -21.74 11.45 11.77
C ALA A 132 -22.66 10.22 11.65
N TYR A 133 -22.33 9.29 10.76
CA TYR A 133 -23.04 8.02 10.59
C TYR A 133 -23.03 7.20 11.88
N ALA A 134 -21.86 7.03 12.52
CA ALA A 134 -21.76 6.29 13.78
C ALA A 134 -22.60 6.93 14.90
N ARG A 135 -22.63 8.27 14.99
CA ARG A 135 -23.49 8.98 15.96
C ARG A 135 -24.97 8.78 15.68
N ALA A 136 -25.39 8.86 14.42
CA ALA A 136 -26.80 8.71 14.04
C ALA A 136 -27.33 7.29 14.27
N ASN A 137 -26.48 6.27 14.14
CA ASN A 137 -26.87 4.87 14.32
C ASN A 137 -26.63 4.32 15.74
N ARG A 138 -25.94 5.08 16.61
CA ARG A 138 -25.55 4.65 17.95
C ARG A 138 -26.70 4.04 18.75
N ASP A 139 -27.82 4.75 18.85
CA ASP A 139 -28.93 4.32 19.71
C ASP A 139 -29.59 3.03 19.18
N ILE A 140 -29.69 2.90 17.86
CA ILE A 140 -30.24 1.70 17.20
C ILE A 140 -29.30 0.51 17.40
N GLU A 141 -28.00 0.69 17.22
CA GLU A 141 -27.00 -0.35 17.45
C GLU A 141 -26.94 -0.77 18.93
N PHE A 142 -27.08 0.18 19.87
CA PHE A 142 -27.14 -0.10 21.29
C PHE A 142 -28.39 -0.90 21.67
N GLN A 143 -29.54 -0.55 21.10
CA GLN A 143 -30.77 -1.33 21.26
C GLN A 143 -30.62 -2.74 20.70
N TYR A 144 -30.08 -2.87 19.48
CA TYR A 144 -29.82 -4.18 18.87
C TYR A 144 -28.91 -5.03 19.76
N TYR A 145 -27.82 -4.46 20.27
CA TYR A 145 -26.91 -5.16 21.18
C TYR A 145 -27.64 -5.65 22.43
N ASN A 146 -28.46 -4.79 23.07
CA ASN A 146 -29.17 -5.15 24.29
C ASN A 146 -30.21 -6.26 24.08
N ILE A 147 -30.89 -6.27 22.94
CA ILE A 147 -31.93 -7.26 22.63
C ILE A 147 -31.31 -8.59 22.18
N VAL A 148 -30.28 -8.53 21.34
CA VAL A 148 -29.77 -9.71 20.61
C VAL A 148 -28.45 -10.23 21.19
N CYS A 149 -27.52 -9.35 21.51
CA CYS A 149 -26.13 -9.72 21.83
C CYS A 149 -25.86 -9.88 23.33
N ALA A 150 -26.57 -9.14 24.19
CA ALA A 150 -26.25 -9.03 25.61
C ALA A 150 -26.37 -10.37 26.37
N GLN A 151 -27.23 -11.28 25.93
CA GLN A 151 -27.39 -12.60 26.55
C GLN A 151 -26.12 -13.45 26.44
N THR A 152 -25.36 -13.31 25.34
CA THR A 152 -24.15 -14.10 25.08
C THR A 152 -22.88 -13.38 25.49
N HIS A 153 -22.84 -12.05 25.34
CA HIS A 153 -21.63 -11.25 25.54
C HIS A 153 -21.62 -10.43 26.83
N GLY A 154 -22.70 -10.47 27.61
CA GLY A 154 -22.87 -9.64 28.80
C GLY A 154 -23.34 -8.22 28.47
N PRO A 155 -23.58 -7.38 29.49
CA PRO A 155 -23.99 -5.99 29.28
C PRO A 155 -22.83 -5.14 28.73
N LEU A 156 -23.17 -4.10 27.98
CA LEU A 156 -22.18 -3.10 27.57
C LEU A 156 -21.55 -2.44 28.81
N PRO A 157 -20.24 -2.16 28.81
CA PRO A 157 -19.60 -1.41 29.88
C PRO A 157 -20.19 0.00 29.95
N SER A 158 -20.48 0.45 31.18
CA SER A 158 -20.89 1.82 31.45
C SER A 158 -19.75 2.80 31.09
N PRO A 159 -20.05 4.00 30.57
CA PRO A 159 -19.05 5.03 30.29
C PRO A 159 -18.18 5.41 31.49
#